data_AF-A0A355FRM0-F1
#
_entry.id   AF-A0A355FRM0-F1
#
_cell.length_a   1.000
_cell.length_b   1.000
_cell.length_c   1.000
_cell.angle_alpha   90.00
_cell.angle_beta   90.00
_cell.angle_gamma   90.00
#
_symmetry.space_group_name_H-M   'P 1'
#
loop_
_entity.id
_entity.type
_entity.pdbx_description
1 polymer ?
#
loop_
_entity_poly.entity_id
_entity_poly.type
_entity_poly.pdbx_seq_one_letter_code
_entity_poly.pdbx_strand_id
1 'polypeptide(L)'
;ALKLEELMSLIQEVDGLVASSTGPLHLASALGRACVGLYGTDAPTWPERWHPMGYRAAWIATSDRTQSGHLAIEVIEVSSALAQLGVGTPAQ
;
A
#
# COMPACT_ATOMS: atom_id res chain seq x y z
N ALA A 1 6.91 3.07 -20.45
CA ALA A 1 7.05 3.40 -19.02
C ALA A 1 6.57 4.84 -18.83
N LEU A 2 5.89 5.14 -17.73
CA LEU A 2 5.49 6.51 -17.39
C LEU A 2 6.71 7.30 -16.91
N LYS A 3 6.74 8.60 -17.21
CA LYS A 3 7.62 9.55 -16.52
C LYS A 3 7.17 9.73 -15.06
N LEU A 4 8.04 10.27 -14.21
CA LEU A 4 7.73 10.43 -12.80
C LEU A 4 6.49 11.32 -12.59
N GLU A 5 6.38 12.41 -13.33
CA GLU A 5 5.27 13.35 -13.26
C GLU A 5 3.95 12.71 -13.74
N GLU A 6 4.01 11.87 -14.76
CA GLU A 6 2.87 11.12 -15.28
C GLU A 6 2.40 10.07 -14.25
N LEU A 7 3.33 9.38 -13.60
CA LEU A 7 3.03 8.44 -12.51
C LEU A 7 2.40 9.16 -11.31
N MET A 8 2.96 10.30 -10.88
CA MET A 8 2.41 11.09 -9.79
C MET A 8 1.00 11.59 -10.11
N SER A 9 0.78 12.03 -11.36
CA SER A 9 -0.56 12.45 -11.83
C SER A 9 -1.54 11.29 -11.77
N LEU A 10 -1.15 10.10 -12.24
CA LEU A 10 -2.00 8.90 -12.15
C LEU A 10 -2.31 8.52 -10.69
N ILE A 11 -1.33 8.58 -9.78
CA ILE A 11 -1.53 8.29 -8.36
C ILE A 11 -2.51 9.30 -7.73
N GLN A 12 -2.53 10.55 -8.19
CA GLN A 12 -3.51 11.52 -7.70
C GLN A 12 -4.94 11.23 -8.15
N GLU A 13 -5.16 10.52 -9.25
CA GLU A 13 -6.51 10.25 -9.76
C GLU A 13 -7.16 9.00 -9.13
N VAL A 14 -6.43 8.22 -8.34
CA VAL A 14 -6.99 7.03 -7.68
C VAL A 14 -7.54 7.34 -6.29
N ASP A 15 -8.57 6.59 -5.87
CA ASP A 15 -9.12 6.66 -4.52
C ASP A 15 -8.13 6.14 -3.47
N GLY A 16 -7.34 5.13 -3.83
CA GLY A 16 -6.26 4.60 -3.01
C GLY A 16 -5.29 3.70 -3.78
N LEU A 17 -4.13 3.44 -3.18
CA LEU A 17 -3.05 2.64 -3.76
C LEU A 17 -2.62 1.52 -2.82
N VAL A 18 -2.49 0.30 -3.34
CA VAL A 18 -1.92 -0.85 -2.62
C VAL A 18 -0.61 -1.24 -3.31
N ALA A 19 0.47 -1.38 -2.54
CA ALA A 19 1.76 -1.78 -3.08
C ALA A 19 2.65 -2.43 -1.99
N SER A 20 3.66 -3.18 -2.42
CA SER A 20 4.75 -3.61 -1.52
C SER A 20 5.72 -2.45 -1.23
N SER A 21 6.78 -2.70 -0.46
CA SER A 21 7.87 -1.74 -0.12
C SER A 21 8.57 -1.14 -1.35
N THR A 22 7.96 -0.15 -2.00
CA THR A 22 8.39 0.42 -3.28
C THR A 22 8.11 1.93 -3.38
N GLY A 23 8.77 2.61 -4.32
CA GLY A 23 8.62 4.06 -4.54
C GLY A 23 7.18 4.56 -4.70
N PRO A 24 6.32 3.92 -5.52
CA PRO A 24 4.92 4.34 -5.69
C PRO A 24 4.11 4.41 -4.39
N LEU A 25 4.39 3.53 -3.43
CA LEU A 25 3.74 3.55 -2.12
C LEU A 25 4.05 4.85 -1.36
N HIS A 26 5.31 5.25 -1.37
CA HIS A 26 5.76 6.49 -0.74
C HIS A 26 5.30 7.74 -1.49
N LEU A 27 5.19 7.67 -2.83
CA LEU A 27 4.60 8.75 -3.61
C LEU A 27 3.12 8.96 -3.25
N ALA A 28 2.34 7.88 -3.13
CA ALA A 28 0.94 7.98 -2.72
C ALA A 28 0.79 8.62 -1.34
N SER A 29 1.59 8.19 -0.36
CA SER A 29 1.53 8.76 0.99
C SER A 29 1.95 10.23 1.01
N ALA A 30 2.98 10.62 0.27
CA ALA A 30 3.44 12.00 0.15
C ALA A 30 2.43 12.91 -0.57
N LEU A 31 1.67 12.37 -1.53
CA LEU A 31 0.59 13.06 -2.23
C LEU A 31 -0.72 13.11 -1.42
N GLY A 32 -0.74 12.57 -0.19
CA GLY A 32 -1.92 12.55 0.67
C GLY A 32 -3.03 11.60 0.19
N ARG A 33 -2.69 10.66 -0.71
CA ARG A 33 -3.61 9.63 -1.19
C ARG A 33 -3.62 8.44 -0.26
N ALA A 34 -4.79 7.81 -0.12
CA ALA A 34 -4.93 6.64 0.73
C ALA A 34 -4.01 5.53 0.22
N CYS A 35 -3.19 4.94 1.10
CA CYS A 35 -2.32 3.86 0.68
C CYS A 35 -2.13 2.78 1.74
N VAL A 36 -2.07 1.53 1.28
CA VAL A 36 -1.80 0.35 2.11
C VAL A 36 -0.55 -0.35 1.59
N GLY A 37 0.46 -0.43 2.44
CA GLY A 37 1.69 -1.15 2.16
C GLY A 37 1.64 -2.62 2.58
N LEU A 38 2.17 -3.53 1.76
CA LEU A 38 2.25 -4.97 2.05
C LEU A 38 3.70 -5.40 2.35
N TYR A 39 3.91 -5.96 3.54
CA TYR A 39 5.26 -6.24 4.04
C TYR A 39 5.42 -7.66 4.59
N GLY A 40 6.64 -8.19 4.42
CA GLY A 40 7.15 -9.22 5.31
C GLY A 40 7.75 -8.58 6.56
N THR A 41 7.95 -9.35 7.61
CA THR A 41 8.61 -8.90 8.85
C THR A 41 10.14 -8.94 8.78
N ASP A 42 10.70 -9.54 7.72
CA ASP A 42 12.14 -9.79 7.61
C ASP A 42 12.93 -8.65 6.99
N ALA A 43 14.21 -8.59 7.36
CA ALA A 43 15.19 -7.67 6.82
C ALA A 43 15.47 -7.89 5.34
N PRO A 44 15.81 -6.84 4.56
CA PRO A 44 15.91 -5.42 4.93
C PRO A 44 14.67 -4.59 4.55
N THR A 45 13.58 -5.24 4.11
CA THR A 45 12.39 -4.59 3.56
C THR A 45 11.21 -4.61 4.53
N TRP A 46 11.45 -4.66 5.84
CA TRP A 46 10.43 -4.69 6.89
C TRP A 46 9.78 -3.30 7.08
N PRO A 47 8.56 -3.23 7.66
CA PRO A 47 7.81 -1.98 7.76
C PRO A 47 8.40 -1.00 8.78
N GLU A 48 8.99 -1.43 9.89
CA GLU A 48 9.65 -0.56 10.88
C GLU A 48 10.66 0.42 10.25
N ARG A 49 11.26 0.07 9.11
CA ARG A 49 12.15 0.96 8.35
C ARG A 49 11.49 1.60 7.14
N TRP A 50 10.57 0.90 6.47
CA TRP A 50 10.09 1.29 5.14
C TRP A 50 8.59 1.50 5.00
N HIS A 51 7.81 1.49 6.08
CA HIS A 51 6.37 1.76 6.00
C HIS A 51 6.07 3.15 5.41
N PRO A 52 4.91 3.34 4.74
CA PRO A 52 4.48 4.65 4.28
C PRO A 52 4.14 5.55 5.47
N MET A 53 4.46 6.84 5.33
CA MET A 53 4.21 7.86 6.33
C MET A 53 3.11 8.81 5.84
N GLY A 54 2.12 9.08 6.69
CA GLY A 54 1.04 10.02 6.39
C GLY A 54 -0.26 9.69 7.10
N TYR A 55 -1.17 10.67 7.17
CA TYR A 55 -2.45 10.54 7.87
C TYR A 55 -3.45 9.59 7.18
N ARG A 56 -3.23 9.28 5.90
CA ARG A 56 -3.99 8.28 5.12
C ARG A 56 -3.12 7.12 4.67
N ALA A 57 -2.11 6.76 5.46
CA ALA A 57 -1.22 5.64 5.17
C ALA A 57 -1.36 4.56 6.23
N ALA A 58 -1.42 3.30 5.78
CA ALA A 58 -1.36 2.12 6.65
C ALA A 58 -0.45 1.06 6.03
N TRP A 59 -0.12 0.03 6.80
CA TRP A 59 0.58 -1.14 6.31
C TRP A 59 0.08 -2.40 6.99
N ILE A 60 0.22 -3.52 6.30
CA ILE A 60 -0.04 -4.87 6.81
C ILE A 60 1.27 -5.64 6.68
N ALA A 61 1.63 -6.32 7.75
CA ALA A 61 2.84 -7.13 7.82
C ALA A 61 2.52 -8.54 8.26
N THR A 62 3.18 -9.52 7.65
CA THR A 62 3.06 -10.93 8.05
C THR A 62 4.41 -11.62 8.00
N SER A 63 4.65 -12.53 8.94
CA SER A 63 5.75 -13.51 8.87
C SER A 63 5.36 -14.72 8.03
N ASP A 64 4.07 -14.94 7.81
CA ASP A 64 3.55 -16.14 7.17
C ASP A 64 3.61 -16.05 5.65
N ARG A 65 3.81 -17.21 5.02
CA ARG A 65 3.93 -17.34 3.57
C ARG A 65 2.95 -18.37 3.04
N THR A 66 2.43 -18.11 1.86
CA THR A 66 1.68 -19.12 1.10
C THR A 66 2.63 -20.25 0.67
N GLN A 67 2.09 -21.38 0.22
CA GLN A 67 2.89 -22.48 -0.33
C GLN A 67 3.77 -22.06 -1.52
N SER A 68 3.39 -21.00 -2.25
CA SER A 68 4.14 -20.43 -3.36
C SER A 68 5.12 -19.32 -2.94
N GLY A 69 5.28 -19.06 -1.64
CA GLY A 69 6.25 -18.10 -1.10
C GLY A 69 5.78 -16.64 -1.06
N HIS A 70 4.51 -16.36 -1.38
CA HIS A 70 3.95 -15.00 -1.28
C HIS A 70 3.60 -14.68 0.18
N LEU A 71 3.45 -13.39 0.50
CA LEU A 71 2.90 -12.98 1.80
C LEU A 71 1.51 -13.60 1.99
N ALA A 72 1.29 -14.27 3.12
CA ALA A 72 -0.04 -14.74 3.50
C ALA A 72 -0.82 -13.58 4.11
N ILE A 73 -1.33 -12.69 3.25
CA ILE A 73 -2.20 -11.57 3.60
C ILE A 73 -3.52 -11.76 2.85
N GLU A 74 -4.63 -11.76 3.58
CA GLU A 74 -5.93 -11.95 2.99
C GLU A 74 -6.44 -10.67 2.32
N VAL A 75 -7.16 -10.82 1.21
CA VAL A 75 -7.73 -9.69 0.46
C VAL A 75 -8.65 -8.84 1.33
N ILE A 76 -9.36 -9.46 2.27
CA ILE A 76 -10.26 -8.77 3.20
C ILE A 76 -9.52 -7.84 4.16
N GLU A 77 -8.29 -8.17 4.55
CA GLU A 77 -7.47 -7.30 5.40
C GLU A 77 -7.07 -6.03 4.63
N VAL A 78 -6.67 -6.21 3.36
CA VAL A 78 -6.29 -5.10 2.48
C VAL A 78 -7.47 -4.18 2.20
N SER A 79 -8.64 -4.73 1.86
CA SER A 79 -9.83 -3.92 1.58
C SER A 79 -10.36 -3.22 2.84
N SER A 80 -10.29 -3.87 4.00
CA SER A 80 -10.66 -3.26 5.28
C SER A 80 -9.72 -2.11 5.65
N ALA A 81 -8.41 -2.27 5.41
CA ALA A 81 -7.44 -1.20 5.64
C ALA A 81 -7.72 0.01 4.73
N LEU A 82 -8.00 -0.19 3.44
CA LEU A 82 -8.39 0.89 2.54
C LEU A 82 -9.68 1.60 2.99
N ALA A 83 -10.69 0.83 3.42
CA ALA A 83 -11.95 1.39 3.92
C ALA A 83 -11.74 2.26 5.16
N GLN A 84 -10.87 1.84 6.08
CA GLN A 84 -10.50 2.64 7.27
C GLN A 84 -9.78 3.95 6.90
N LEU A 85 -9.10 4.00 5.75
CA LEU A 85 -8.48 5.20 5.20
C LEU A 85 -9.46 6.08 4.39
N GLY A 86 -10.75 5.76 4.43
CA GLY A 86 -11.81 6.51 3.76
C GLY A 86 -11.92 6.24 2.26
N VAL A 87 -11.36 5.13 1.77
CA VAL A 87 -11.61 4.67 0.40
C VAL A 87 -12.99 4.02 0.37
N GLY A 88 -13.91 4.61 -0.38
CA GLY A 88 -15.27 4.07 -0.53
C GLY A 88 -15.24 2.68 -1.15
N THR A 89 -16.22 1.85 -0.80
CA THR A 89 -16.53 0.67 -1.63
C THR A 89 -16.97 1.21 -2.99
N PRO A 90 -16.47 0.68 -4.13
CA PRO A 90 -16.94 1.13 -5.43
C PRO A 90 -18.46 1.10 -5.43
N ALA A 91 -19.09 2.17 -5.93
CA ALA A 91 -20.51 2.11 -6.25
C ALA A 91 -20.70 0.89 -7.16
N GLN A 92 -21.52 -0.07 -6.71
CA GLN A 92 -21.84 -1.30 -7.44
C GLN A 92 -22.39 -0.98 -8.82
#